data_AF-A0A6P6PPI6-F1
#
_entry.id   AF-A0A6P6PPI6-F1
#
_cell.length_a   1.000
_cell.length_b   1.000
_cell.length_c   1.000
_cell.angle_alpha   90.00
_cell.angle_beta   90.00
_cell.angle_gamma   90.00
#
_symmetry.space_group_name_H-M   'P 1'
#
loop_
_entity.id
_entity.type
_entity.pdbx_description
1 polymer ?
#
loop_
_entity_poly.entity_id
_entity_poly.type
_entity_poly.pdbx_seq_one_letter_code
_entity_poly.pdbx_strand_id
1 'polypeptide(L)'
;MLFKVQYQGKKKYIKLNGVSYPAFLREAKEKFSIPPETNMYVLDDSGTEVDEEVFSDILEEKADILWTIVNVLSVSDSPIQSSCTNTLSLSSPSSDSDASLMSPKRQRIDDTFVMSPKSLHTDDSSSQAKELVKRILEQKPGGEKILAKYTMTGEMKDRARRDLVSIVVAEMFEKYGRAPPMDKRAQYALGIVTLFPSLKDP
;
A
#
# COMPACT_ATOMS: atom_id res chain seq x y z
N MET A 1 -28.64 11.41 8.66
CA MET A 1 -27.72 11.46 7.51
C MET A 1 -27.46 10.05 7.00
N LEU A 2 -27.18 9.91 5.71
CA LEU A 2 -26.94 8.63 5.06
C LEU A 2 -25.48 8.58 4.59
N PHE A 3 -24.79 7.51 4.92
CA PHE A 3 -23.36 7.32 4.64
C PHE A 3 -23.18 6.15 3.68
N LYS A 4 -22.40 6.34 2.62
CA LYS A 4 -21.90 5.23 1.78
C LYS A 4 -20.69 4.64 2.48
N VAL A 5 -20.74 3.36 2.84
CA VAL A 5 -19.67 2.70 3.59
C VAL A 5 -19.21 1.44 2.88
N GLN A 6 -17.90 1.23 2.81
CA GLN A 6 -17.27 0.05 2.24
C GLN A 6 -16.46 -0.70 3.31
N TYR A 7 -16.60 -2.03 3.34
CA TYR A 7 -15.76 -2.92 4.14
C TYR A 7 -15.50 -4.20 3.36
N GLN A 8 -14.22 -4.59 3.20
CA GLN A 8 -13.80 -5.79 2.46
C GLN A 8 -14.47 -5.94 1.07
N GLY A 9 -14.53 -4.84 0.31
CA GLY A 9 -15.16 -4.81 -1.02
C GLY A 9 -16.69 -4.80 -1.05
N LYS A 10 -17.37 -4.92 0.10
CA LYS A 10 -18.83 -4.81 0.20
C LYS A 10 -19.24 -3.39 0.54
N LYS A 11 -20.18 -2.83 -0.23
CA LYS A 11 -20.73 -1.48 0.00
C LYS A 11 -22.13 -1.55 0.61
N LYS A 12 -22.40 -0.73 1.61
CA LYS A 12 -23.73 -0.57 2.24
C LYS A 12 -23.99 0.89 2.59
N TYR A 13 -25.27 1.24 2.67
CA TYR A 13 -25.68 2.52 3.23
C TYR A 13 -25.96 2.39 4.71
N ILE A 14 -25.53 3.40 5.47
CA ILE A 14 -25.73 3.49 6.90
C ILE A 14 -26.47 4.78 7.23
N LYS A 15 -27.54 4.68 8.02
CA LYS A 15 -28.32 5.84 8.46
C LYS A 15 -27.96 6.15 9.91
N LEU A 16 -27.56 7.38 10.18
CA LEU A 16 -27.30 7.89 11.53
C LEU A 16 -28.13 9.13 11.82
N ASN A 17 -28.49 9.30 13.09
CA ASN A 17 -29.17 10.49 13.60
C ASN A 17 -28.12 11.44 14.16
N GLY A 18 -27.45 12.19 13.28
CA GLY A 18 -26.41 13.17 13.63
C GLY A 18 -25.02 12.77 13.15
N VAL A 19 -24.06 13.63 13.48
CA VAL A 19 -22.64 13.49 13.11
C VAL A 19 -21.87 13.08 14.36
N SER A 20 -21.48 11.82 14.43
CA SER A 20 -20.69 11.30 15.54
C SER A 20 -19.88 10.12 15.05
N TYR A 21 -18.55 10.28 15.08
CA TYR A 21 -17.60 9.25 14.67
C TYR A 21 -17.78 7.92 15.43
N PRO A 22 -17.89 7.87 16.77
CA PRO A 22 -18.08 6.61 17.49
C PRO A 22 -19.44 5.96 17.17
N ALA A 23 -20.49 6.76 16.96
CA ALA A 23 -21.79 6.23 16.55
C ALA A 23 -21.74 5.64 15.13
N PHE A 24 -21.01 6.29 14.22
CA PHE A 24 -20.76 5.81 12.87
C PHE A 24 -20.06 4.45 12.86
N LEU A 25 -18.95 4.33 13.59
CA LEU A 25 -18.21 3.07 13.68
C LEU A 25 -19.05 1.96 14.30
N ARG A 26 -19.83 2.25 15.34
CA ARG A 26 -20.72 1.26 15.99
C ARG A 26 -21.77 0.72 15.00
N GLU A 27 -22.48 1.62 14.32
CA GLU A 27 -23.52 1.23 13.37
C GLU A 27 -22.92 0.48 12.17
N ALA A 28 -21.73 0.88 11.72
CA ALA A 28 -21.03 0.18 10.66
C ALA A 28 -20.58 -1.23 11.07
N LYS A 29 -20.01 -1.38 12.27
CA LYS A 29 -19.69 -2.70 12.82
C LYS A 29 -20.92 -3.59 12.86
N GLU A 30 -22.05 -3.09 13.34
CA GLU A 30 -23.32 -3.83 13.35
C GLU A 30 -23.77 -4.22 11.93
N LYS A 31 -23.79 -3.27 10.99
CA LYS A 31 -24.23 -3.47 9.60
C LYS A 31 -23.36 -4.45 8.81
N PHE A 32 -22.07 -4.53 9.13
CA PHE A 32 -21.13 -5.46 8.51
C PHE A 32 -20.89 -6.73 9.37
N SER A 33 -21.61 -6.89 10.48
CA SER A 33 -21.47 -8.03 11.41
C SER A 33 -20.04 -8.20 11.94
N ILE A 34 -19.39 -7.08 12.25
CA ILE A 34 -18.04 -6.99 12.78
C ILE A 34 -18.11 -6.97 14.31
N PRO A 35 -17.27 -7.73 15.02
CA PRO A 35 -17.23 -7.70 16.48
C PRO A 35 -16.96 -6.28 17.02
N PRO A 36 -17.67 -5.83 18.07
CA PRO A 36 -17.57 -4.46 18.59
C PRO A 36 -16.17 -4.10 19.08
N GLU A 37 -15.43 -5.08 19.63
CA GLU A 37 -14.06 -4.94 20.14
C GLU A 37 -12.99 -4.85 19.05
N THR A 38 -13.37 -5.02 17.78
CA THR A 38 -12.42 -4.93 16.67
C THR A 38 -11.88 -3.51 16.56
N ASN A 39 -10.57 -3.35 16.58
CA ASN A 39 -9.93 -2.06 16.30
C ASN A 39 -10.02 -1.77 14.80
N MET A 40 -10.62 -0.64 14.47
CA MET A 40 -10.88 -0.22 13.09
C MET A 40 -10.56 1.26 12.94
N TYR A 41 -10.13 1.64 11.74
CA TYR A 41 -9.99 3.02 11.33
C TYR A 41 -10.83 3.26 10.07
N VAL A 42 -11.08 4.54 9.79
CA VAL A 42 -11.92 4.99 8.68
C VAL A 42 -11.04 5.75 7.69
N LEU A 43 -11.24 5.48 6.41
CA LEU A 43 -10.65 6.21 5.31
C LEU A 43 -11.75 6.98 4.55
N ASP A 44 -11.40 8.13 4.00
CA ASP A 44 -12.23 8.84 3.04
C ASP A 44 -12.20 8.17 1.63
N ASP A 45 -12.75 8.84 0.63
CA ASP A 45 -12.75 8.39 -0.76
C ASP A 45 -11.38 8.54 -1.45
N SER A 46 -10.50 9.39 -0.91
CA SER A 46 -9.11 9.54 -1.36
C SER A 46 -8.17 8.47 -0.79
N GLY A 47 -8.60 7.74 0.24
CA GLY A 47 -7.80 6.75 0.97
C GLY A 47 -7.03 7.34 2.15
N THR A 48 -7.36 8.55 2.58
CA THR A 48 -6.79 9.25 3.73
C THR A 48 -7.50 8.82 5.01
N GLU A 49 -6.74 8.53 6.07
CA GLU A 49 -7.29 8.19 7.39
C GLU A 49 -7.97 9.39 8.03
N VAL A 50 -9.16 9.15 8.59
CA VAL A 50 -10.02 10.18 9.16
C VAL A 50 -10.20 9.93 10.65
N ASP A 51 -9.72 10.89 11.45
CA ASP A 51 -9.88 10.91 12.89
C ASP A 51 -11.22 11.53 13.32
N GLU A 52 -11.58 11.34 14.59
CA GLU A 52 -12.81 11.85 15.18
C GLU A 52 -12.92 13.38 15.10
N GLU A 53 -11.81 14.09 15.29
CA GLU A 53 -11.76 15.56 15.32
C GLU A 53 -12.11 16.18 13.96
N VAL A 54 -11.73 15.52 12.86
CA VAL A 54 -11.92 16.02 11.48
C VAL A 54 -13.14 15.44 10.78
N PHE A 55 -13.77 14.41 11.35
CA PHE A 55 -14.90 13.70 10.74
C PHE A 55 -16.08 14.63 10.42
N SER A 56 -16.38 15.58 11.31
CA SER A 56 -17.48 16.53 11.12
C SER A 56 -17.16 17.55 10.04
N ASP A 57 -15.94 18.10 10.06
CA ASP A 57 -15.47 19.11 9.09
C ASP A 57 -15.53 18.58 7.66
N ILE A 58 -15.10 17.32 7.46
CA ILE A 58 -15.10 16.66 6.17
C ILE A 58 -16.54 16.49 5.62
N LEU A 59 -17.51 16.22 6.49
CA LEU A 59 -18.92 16.08 6.10
C LEU A 59 -19.58 17.43 5.79
N GLU A 60 -19.12 18.51 6.42
CA GLU A 60 -19.53 19.87 6.08
C GLU A 60 -18.99 20.30 4.72
N GLU A 61 -17.77 19.89 4.38
CA GLU A 61 -17.18 20.16 3.05
C GLU A 61 -17.85 19.32 1.95
N LYS A 62 -18.07 18.02 2.21
CA LYS A 62 -18.57 17.07 1.20
C LYS A 62 -19.56 16.07 1.81
N ALA A 63 -20.77 16.08 1.27
CA ALA A 63 -21.85 15.20 1.74
C ALA A 63 -21.84 13.78 1.12
N ASP A 64 -21.16 13.56 -0.02
CA ASP A 64 -21.21 12.28 -0.75
C ASP A 64 -19.87 11.53 -0.76
N ILE A 65 -19.36 11.24 0.43
CA ILE A 65 -18.09 10.53 0.62
C ILE A 65 -18.33 9.03 0.74
N LEU A 66 -17.48 8.24 0.08
CA LEU A 66 -17.39 6.81 0.29
C LEU A 66 -16.41 6.51 1.43
N TRP A 67 -16.96 6.21 2.60
CA TRP A 67 -16.17 5.87 3.78
C TRP A 67 -15.71 4.42 3.73
N THR A 68 -14.42 4.17 3.80
CA THR A 68 -13.88 2.81 3.82
C THR A 68 -13.41 2.45 5.22
N ILE A 69 -13.94 1.37 5.79
CA ILE A 69 -13.53 0.89 7.11
C ILE A 69 -12.49 -0.21 6.92
N VAL A 70 -11.42 -0.17 7.72
CA VAL A 70 -10.35 -1.17 7.67
C VAL A 70 -10.08 -1.69 9.08
N ASN A 71 -9.89 -3.00 9.20
CA ASN A 71 -9.54 -3.65 10.47
C ASN A 71 -8.02 -3.68 10.62
N VAL A 72 -7.52 -3.27 11.79
CA VAL A 72 -6.10 -3.27 12.13
C VAL A 72 -5.44 -4.66 12.01
N LEU A 73 -6.22 -5.74 12.14
CA LEU A 73 -5.74 -7.12 12.08
C LEU A 73 -5.95 -7.83 10.73
N SER A 74 -6.78 -7.32 9.82
CA SER A 74 -7.04 -7.98 8.53
C SER A 74 -6.10 -7.46 7.45
N VAL A 75 -4.80 -7.69 7.60
CA VAL A 75 -3.87 -7.70 6.46
C VAL A 75 -3.86 -9.12 5.90
N SER A 76 -5.02 -9.57 5.40
CA SER A 76 -5.08 -10.67 4.45
C SER A 76 -5.15 -10.02 3.08
N ASP A 77 -4.01 -10.08 2.39
CA ASP A 77 -3.81 -9.72 0.99
C ASP A 77 -5.05 -10.13 0.17
N SER A 78 -5.84 -9.15 -0.27
CA SER A 78 -6.93 -9.39 -1.21
C SER A 78 -6.63 -8.56 -2.44
N PRO A 79 -6.39 -9.21 -3.58
CA PRO A 79 -5.98 -8.54 -4.79
C PRO A 79 -7.11 -7.63 -5.25
N ILE A 80 -6.71 -6.43 -5.63
CA ILE A 80 -7.50 -5.49 -6.43
C ILE A 80 -8.07 -6.29 -7.61
N GLN A 81 -9.34 -6.69 -7.52
CA GLN A 81 -10.10 -7.16 -8.67
C GLN A 81 -10.34 -5.96 -9.57
N SER A 82 -9.37 -5.67 -10.43
CA SER A 82 -9.62 -4.95 -11.68
C SER A 82 -10.51 -5.83 -12.55
N SER A 83 -11.79 -5.51 -12.57
CA SER A 83 -12.73 -6.09 -13.53
C SER A 83 -12.45 -5.53 -14.93
N CYS A 84 -11.76 -6.31 -15.76
CA CYS A 84 -11.87 -6.22 -17.22
C CYS A 84 -11.81 -7.64 -17.81
N THR A 85 -12.99 -8.26 -17.91
CA THR A 85 -13.20 -9.54 -18.57
C THR A 85 -13.06 -9.43 -20.09
N ASN A 86 -12.23 -10.32 -20.64
CA ASN A 86 -12.46 -11.19 -21.81
C ASN A 86 -12.67 -10.51 -23.18
N THR A 87 -11.99 -10.88 -24.27
CA THR A 87 -11.72 -12.24 -24.78
C THR A 87 -10.56 -12.23 -25.77
N LEU A 88 -9.62 -13.17 -25.64
CA LEU A 88 -8.81 -13.65 -26.76
C LEU A 88 -9.60 -14.73 -27.48
N SER A 89 -9.71 -14.64 -28.80
CA SER A 89 -9.96 -15.81 -29.65
C SER A 89 -9.21 -15.64 -30.96
N LEU A 90 -8.22 -16.50 -31.13
CA LEU A 90 -7.43 -16.69 -32.33
C LEU A 90 -8.19 -17.65 -33.26
N SER A 91 -8.50 -17.22 -34.48
CA SER A 91 -8.59 -18.10 -35.66
C SER A 91 -8.86 -17.29 -36.94
N SER A 92 -7.88 -17.27 -37.85
CA SER A 92 -7.96 -16.98 -39.29
C SER A 92 -8.80 -18.08 -40.03
N PRO A 93 -9.21 -18.00 -41.33
CA PRO A 93 -8.58 -17.25 -42.45
C PRO A 93 -9.48 -16.60 -43.54
N SER A 94 -8.79 -15.79 -44.38
CA SER A 94 -9.03 -15.40 -45.80
C SER A 94 -10.43 -14.97 -46.31
N SER A 95 -10.52 -13.78 -46.93
CA SER A 95 -10.62 -13.64 -48.41
C SER A 95 -10.72 -12.15 -48.84
N ASP A 96 -10.28 -11.90 -50.07
CA ASP A 96 -9.87 -10.66 -50.74
C ASP A 96 -10.87 -9.50 -51.00
N SER A 97 -10.23 -8.38 -51.41
CA SER A 97 -10.68 -7.30 -52.32
C SER A 97 -11.35 -6.08 -51.67
N ASP A 98 -11.13 -4.82 -52.05
CA ASP A 98 -10.21 -4.12 -52.97
C ASP A 98 -10.47 -2.60 -52.75
N ALA A 99 -9.48 -1.77 -53.07
CA ALA A 99 -9.54 -0.34 -53.40
C ALA A 99 -10.08 0.66 -52.33
N SER A 100 -9.54 1.86 -52.14
CA SER A 100 -8.41 2.62 -52.67
C SER A 100 -8.39 3.95 -51.90
N LEU A 101 -7.27 4.68 -52.02
CA LEU A 101 -7.14 6.15 -51.92
C LEU A 101 -6.52 6.77 -50.65
N MET A 102 -5.23 7.06 -50.85
CA MET A 102 -4.51 8.30 -50.50
C MET A 102 -3.73 8.35 -49.18
N SER A 103 -2.45 8.00 -49.29
CA SER A 103 -1.34 8.56 -48.49
C SER A 103 -1.16 10.06 -48.81
N PRO A 104 -0.41 10.83 -47.97
CA PRO A 104 1.03 10.92 -48.23
C PRO A 104 1.96 11.10 -47.00
N LYS A 105 3.23 10.73 -47.24
CA LYS A 105 4.51 11.10 -46.56
C LYS A 105 4.82 10.40 -45.23
N ARG A 106 5.63 9.32 -45.25
CA ARG A 106 7.12 9.25 -45.31
C ARG A 106 7.83 10.02 -44.18
N GLN A 107 8.29 9.28 -43.17
CA GLN A 107 9.73 9.18 -42.84
C GLN A 107 9.96 7.99 -41.87
N ARG A 108 10.60 6.94 -42.39
CA ARG A 108 11.33 5.95 -41.58
C ARG A 108 12.80 6.34 -41.66
N ILE A 109 13.46 6.44 -40.52
CA ILE A 109 14.92 6.43 -40.40
C ILE A 109 15.25 5.38 -39.33
N ASP A 110 16.31 4.64 -39.64
CA ASP A 110 16.88 3.47 -38.99
C ASP A 110 17.19 3.57 -37.49
N ASP A 111 17.15 2.37 -36.89
CA ASP A 111 18.01 1.86 -35.82
C ASP A 111 18.97 2.84 -35.14
N THR A 112 18.68 3.19 -33.88
CA THR A 112 19.71 3.31 -32.86
C THR A 112 19.10 3.20 -31.46
N PHE A 113 19.67 2.29 -30.66
CA PHE A 113 19.71 2.27 -29.18
C PHE A 113 18.93 3.40 -28.47
N VAL A 114 17.90 3.04 -27.70
CA VAL A 114 17.72 3.48 -26.31
C VAL A 114 16.55 2.70 -25.69
N MET A 115 16.87 1.77 -24.79
CA MET A 115 15.90 1.25 -23.84
C MET A 115 15.29 2.45 -23.11
N SER A 116 13.97 2.60 -23.15
CA SER A 116 13.26 3.59 -22.34
C SER A 116 13.58 3.36 -20.86
N PRO A 117 14.02 4.37 -20.09
CA PRO A 117 14.26 4.22 -18.67
C PRO A 117 12.91 4.22 -17.94
N LYS A 118 12.37 3.02 -17.69
CA LYS A 118 11.32 2.80 -16.69
C LYS A 118 11.96 2.44 -15.34
N SER A 119 12.70 3.36 -14.72
CA SER A 119 13.10 3.25 -13.31
C SER A 119 13.75 4.56 -12.83
N LEU A 120 12.95 5.54 -12.43
CA LEU A 120 13.52 6.74 -11.77
C LEU A 120 12.77 7.16 -10.50
N HIS A 121 11.53 6.73 -10.29
CA HIS A 121 10.79 7.14 -9.07
C HIS A 121 10.75 6.10 -7.93
N THR A 122 11.00 4.82 -8.20
CA THR A 122 11.03 3.78 -7.16
C THR A 122 12.36 3.67 -6.43
N ASP A 123 13.44 4.06 -7.12
CA ASP A 123 14.81 3.87 -6.62
C ASP A 123 15.15 4.86 -5.50
N ASP A 124 14.61 6.09 -5.57
CA ASP A 124 14.80 7.11 -4.54
C ASP A 124 14.14 6.72 -3.22
N SER A 125 12.89 6.24 -3.26
CA SER A 125 12.17 5.81 -2.06
C SER A 125 12.80 4.57 -1.42
N SER A 126 13.25 3.62 -2.22
CA SER A 126 13.95 2.42 -1.74
C SER A 126 15.32 2.77 -1.14
N SER A 127 16.06 3.69 -1.76
CA SER A 127 17.35 4.17 -1.27
C SER A 127 17.22 4.92 0.05
N GLN A 128 16.21 5.80 0.15
CA GLN A 128 15.92 6.53 1.39
C GLN A 128 15.50 5.57 2.52
N ALA A 129 14.65 4.60 2.22
CA ALA A 129 14.22 3.58 3.19
C ALA A 129 15.40 2.73 3.69
N LYS A 130 16.29 2.33 2.77
CA LYS A 130 17.53 1.60 3.10
C LYS A 130 18.43 2.42 4.03
N GLU A 131 18.64 3.70 3.71
CA GLU A 131 19.50 4.58 4.50
C GLU A 131 18.92 4.81 5.91
N LEU A 132 17.59 4.96 6.01
CA LEU A 132 16.91 5.06 7.30
C LEU A 132 17.20 3.86 8.19
N VAL A 133 17.01 2.63 7.69
CA VAL A 133 17.26 1.41 8.46
C VAL A 133 18.73 1.25 8.80
N LYS A 134 19.64 1.56 7.86
CA LYS A 134 21.09 1.56 8.11
C LYS A 134 21.45 2.48 9.27
N ARG A 135 20.94 3.71 9.26
CA ARG A 135 21.20 4.71 10.30
C ARG A 135 20.70 4.27 11.67
N ILE A 136 19.53 3.64 11.73
CA ILE A 136 18.95 3.13 13.00
C ILE A 136 19.86 2.06 13.60
N LEU A 137 20.39 1.17 12.77
CA LEU A 137 21.28 0.10 13.24
C LEU A 137 22.66 0.61 13.65
N GLU A 138 23.12 1.72 13.08
CA GLU A 138 24.34 2.40 13.52
C GLU A 138 24.13 3.15 14.86
N GLN A 139 22.94 3.69 15.11
CA GLN A 139 22.66 4.45 16.33
C GLN A 139 22.27 3.59 17.54
N LYS A 140 21.65 2.42 17.32
CA LYS A 140 21.10 1.59 18.39
C LYS A 140 22.06 0.47 18.80
N PRO A 141 22.17 0.19 20.11
CA PRO A 141 23.08 -0.84 20.61
C PRO A 141 22.69 -2.21 20.05
N GLY A 142 23.68 -2.91 19.49
CA GLY A 142 23.48 -4.24 18.89
C GLY A 142 23.21 -4.24 17.39
N GLY A 143 22.86 -3.10 16.79
CA GLY A 143 22.68 -2.98 15.34
C GLY A 143 24.00 -3.14 14.56
N GLU A 144 25.11 -2.58 15.07
CA GLU A 144 26.46 -2.77 14.49
C GLU A 144 26.86 -4.25 14.37
N LYS A 145 26.54 -5.06 15.38
CA LYS A 145 26.81 -6.50 15.38
C LYS A 145 26.02 -7.22 14.29
N ILE A 146 24.82 -6.74 13.97
CA ILE A 146 23.98 -7.27 12.89
C ILE A 146 24.58 -6.90 11.54
N LEU A 147 24.97 -5.64 11.34
CA LEU A 147 25.64 -5.20 10.11
C LEU A 147 26.92 -5.99 9.86
N ALA A 148 27.79 -6.12 10.87
CA ALA A 148 29.07 -6.82 10.74
C ALA A 148 28.89 -8.32 10.44
N LYS A 149 27.89 -8.97 11.03
CA LYS A 149 27.59 -10.39 10.72
C LYS A 149 27.10 -10.56 9.29
N TYR A 150 26.26 -9.63 8.84
CA TYR A 150 25.72 -9.65 7.49
C TYR A 150 26.80 -9.39 6.44
N THR A 151 27.71 -8.43 6.66
CA THR A 151 28.82 -8.17 5.73
C THR A 151 29.79 -9.35 5.65
N MET A 152 29.96 -10.11 6.73
CA MET A 152 30.87 -11.27 6.76
C MET A 152 30.25 -12.53 6.13
N THR A 153 28.97 -12.79 6.35
CA THR A 153 28.32 -14.06 5.99
C THR A 153 27.41 -13.94 4.76
N GLY A 154 26.92 -12.73 4.44
CA GLY A 154 25.87 -12.51 3.43
C GLY A 154 24.48 -13.02 3.83
N GLU A 155 24.39 -13.74 4.95
CA GLU A 155 23.19 -14.40 5.45
C GLU A 155 22.94 -14.03 6.92
N MET A 156 21.67 -14.09 7.32
CA MET A 156 21.24 -13.82 8.69
C MET A 156 20.50 -15.02 9.28
N LYS A 157 20.98 -15.52 10.42
CA LYS A 157 20.28 -16.55 11.21
C LYS A 157 19.01 -15.98 11.86
N ASP A 158 18.01 -16.82 12.10
CA ASP A 158 16.70 -16.44 12.67
C ASP A 158 16.76 -15.63 13.96
N ARG A 159 17.75 -15.91 14.83
CA ARG A 159 17.95 -15.11 16.05
C ARG A 159 18.37 -13.67 15.72
N ALA A 160 19.31 -13.49 14.79
CA ALA A 160 19.76 -12.17 14.37
C ALA A 160 18.67 -11.41 13.60
N ARG A 161 17.82 -12.12 12.83
CA ARG A 161 16.64 -11.53 12.17
C ARG A 161 15.67 -10.94 13.19
N ARG A 162 15.38 -11.68 14.26
CA ARG A 162 14.51 -11.20 15.35
C ARG A 162 15.12 -10.01 16.08
N ASP A 163 16.42 -10.06 16.37
CA ASP A 163 17.13 -8.96 17.02
C ASP A 163 17.07 -7.68 16.14
N LEU A 164 17.28 -7.81 14.82
CA LEU A 164 17.13 -6.73 13.84
C LEU A 164 15.73 -6.10 13.89
N VAL A 165 14.69 -6.93 13.73
CA VAL A 165 13.31 -6.46 13.74
C VAL A 165 12.96 -5.80 15.08
N SER A 166 13.42 -6.36 16.20
CA SER A 166 13.17 -5.81 17.53
C SER A 166 13.78 -4.40 17.70
N ILE A 167 15.00 -4.18 17.21
CA ILE A 167 15.66 -2.86 17.26
C ILE A 167 14.87 -1.86 16.42
N VAL A 168 14.48 -2.26 15.20
CA VAL A 168 13.75 -1.39 14.28
C VAL A 168 12.35 -1.04 14.84
N VAL A 169 11.64 -2.01 15.41
CA VAL A 169 10.31 -1.80 16.01
C VAL A 169 10.40 -0.90 17.24
N ALA A 170 11.42 -1.07 18.08
CA ALA A 170 11.62 -0.20 19.25
C ALA A 170 11.81 1.26 18.82
N GLU A 171 12.64 1.51 17.80
CA GLU A 171 12.82 2.85 17.24
C GLU A 171 11.53 3.41 16.61
N MET A 172 10.79 2.56 15.90
CA MET A 172 9.53 2.94 15.29
C MET A 172 8.48 3.32 16.36
N PHE A 173 8.43 2.61 17.48
CA PHE A 173 7.56 2.93 18.60
C PHE A 173 7.99 4.18 19.37
N GLU A 174 9.29 4.45 19.44
CA GLU A 174 9.81 5.69 20.03
C GLU A 174 9.41 6.91 19.20
N LYS A 175 9.40 6.82 17.87
CA LYS A 175 9.06 7.92 16.96
C LYS A 175 7.56 8.12 16.75
N TYR A 176 6.80 7.03 16.58
CA TYR A 176 5.41 7.07 16.16
C TYR A 176 4.43 6.53 17.22
N GLY A 177 4.94 6.19 18.41
CA GLY A 177 4.13 5.66 19.49
C GLY A 177 3.75 4.18 19.29
N ARG A 178 2.79 3.73 20.11
CA ARG A 178 2.40 2.30 20.19
C ARG A 178 1.72 1.78 18.91
N ALA A 179 1.21 2.67 18.05
CA ALA A 179 0.53 2.32 16.80
C ALA A 179 1.09 3.14 15.62
N PRO A 180 2.24 2.75 15.05
CA PRO A 180 2.83 3.48 13.93
C PRO A 180 1.95 3.46 12.67
N PRO A 181 1.86 4.59 11.94
CA PRO A 181 1.16 4.68 10.65
C PRO A 181 1.61 3.62 9.63
N MET A 182 0.70 3.21 8.74
CA MET A 182 0.93 2.15 7.77
C MET A 182 2.05 2.49 6.77
N ASP A 183 2.08 3.73 6.29
CA ASP A 183 3.11 4.24 5.38
C ASP A 183 4.51 4.10 6.00
N LYS A 184 4.64 4.39 7.31
CA LYS A 184 5.88 4.23 8.05
C LYS A 184 6.23 2.77 8.23
N ARG A 185 5.29 1.91 8.63
CA ARG A 185 5.54 0.46 8.71
C ARG A 185 6.03 -0.12 7.37
N ALA A 186 5.42 0.28 6.27
CA ALA A 186 5.82 -0.12 4.92
C ALA A 186 7.21 0.43 4.54
N GLN A 187 7.51 1.70 4.86
CA GLN A 187 8.82 2.31 4.59
C GLN A 187 9.95 1.57 5.32
N TYR A 188 9.75 1.23 6.60
CA TYR A 188 10.74 0.48 7.38
C TYR A 188 10.90 -0.96 6.87
N ALA A 189 9.81 -1.64 6.52
CA ALA A 189 9.85 -2.97 5.93
C ALA A 189 10.60 -2.98 4.59
N LEU A 190 10.32 -2.00 3.72
CA LEU A 190 11.04 -1.80 2.46
C LEU A 190 12.54 -1.61 2.72
N GLY A 191 12.89 -0.76 3.69
CA GLY A 191 14.29 -0.53 4.06
C GLY A 191 15.02 -1.79 4.53
N ILE A 192 14.35 -2.66 5.30
CA ILE A 192 14.90 -3.94 5.74
C ILE A 192 15.18 -4.85 4.55
N VAL A 193 14.20 -5.06 3.66
CA VAL A 193 14.34 -5.95 2.50
C VAL A 193 15.39 -5.44 1.52
N THR A 194 15.46 -4.12 1.32
CA THR A 194 16.47 -3.50 0.45
C THR A 194 17.88 -3.57 1.06
N LEU A 195 18.02 -3.46 2.39
CA LEU A 195 19.32 -3.56 3.06
C LEU A 195 19.80 -5.01 3.18
N PHE A 196 18.86 -5.94 3.39
CA PHE A 196 19.12 -7.37 3.57
C PHE A 196 18.30 -8.21 2.58
N PRO A 197 18.68 -8.27 1.27
CA PRO A 197 17.93 -9.01 0.26
C PRO A 197 17.72 -10.50 0.56
N SER A 198 18.63 -11.13 1.32
CA SER A 198 18.49 -12.54 1.74
C SER A 198 17.38 -12.78 2.76
N LEU A 199 16.69 -11.73 3.23
CA LEU A 199 15.49 -11.83 4.05
C LEU A 199 14.19 -11.81 3.26
N LYS A 200 14.26 -11.56 1.95
CA LYS A 200 13.10 -11.64 1.06
C LYS A 200 12.69 -13.11 0.95
N ASP A 201 11.40 -13.41 1.08
CA ASP A 201 10.91 -14.76 0.85
C ASP A 201 11.26 -15.22 -0.58
N PRO A 202 11.70 -16.48 -0.77
CA PRO A 202 12.05 -17.06 -2.07
C PRO A 202 10.85 -17.20 -3.00
#